data_AF-A0A0R1U8M5-F1
#
_entry.id   AF-A0A0R1U8M5-F1
#
_cell.length_a   1.000
_cell.length_b   1.000
_cell.length_c   1.000
_cell.angle_alpha   90.00
_cell.angle_beta   90.00
_cell.angle_gamma   90.00
#
_symmetry.space_group_name_H-M   'P 1'
#
loop_
_entity.id
_entity.type
_entity.pdbx_description
1 polymer ?
#
loop_
_entity_poly.entity_id
_entity_poly.type
_entity_poly.pdbx_seq_one_letter_code
_entity_poly.pdbx_strand_id
1 'polypeptide(L)'
;MKVLKRIGIVILSLLAIFLIVFGVYFAYMQMHYYRIPDHKSLQVKNNPKQILQVGKQYSAITYNVGFGAYNQKFDFFMDAGELKDGKKTHGTHGTAFSKKAVLASTDGVIKTMHRQNANFMMFQEIDTHSTRNYYVNQVRMMKEAFKRDGSVFANNFHSAYLFYPIYDPHGSVQSGLLTLSKYHIDSSVRRKYPVTSNLITKFTDLDRCFVVMKIPTSHGKQLILINTHMSAYDKGGKMRKAQMKLLSSVIEKEYNQGNYVIVGGDFNHALGRDMLHHFDHQEKVPGWVSVLDPMMLPKGVEMVKAKNREKVATVRSTDMPYKPKVNYQTVGDGFIVSKNVKATAVNINTDYQYADHNPVRLEFTLRK
;
A
#
# COMPACT_ATOMS: atom_id res chain seq x y z
N MET A 1 31.27 -7.53 -51.02
CA MET A 1 31.79 -8.39 -49.91
C MET A 1 32.45 -7.60 -48.77
N LYS A 2 33.43 -6.71 -49.01
CA LYS A 2 34.11 -5.95 -47.93
C LYS A 2 33.18 -5.05 -47.10
N VAL A 3 32.21 -4.40 -47.73
CA VAL A 3 31.19 -3.55 -47.06
C VAL A 3 30.26 -4.38 -46.18
N LEU A 4 29.73 -5.50 -46.69
CA LEU A 4 28.92 -6.45 -45.93
C LEU A 4 29.66 -7.01 -44.70
N LYS A 5 30.95 -7.32 -44.83
CA LYS A 5 31.79 -7.77 -43.71
C LYS A 5 31.95 -6.67 -42.64
N ARG A 6 32.15 -5.40 -43.04
CA ARG A 6 32.22 -4.27 -42.10
C ARG A 6 30.89 -4.04 -41.38
N ILE A 7 29.77 -4.09 -42.10
CA ILE A 7 28.43 -3.97 -41.51
C ILE A 7 28.17 -5.10 -40.50
N GLY A 8 28.51 -6.35 -40.86
CA GLY A 8 28.38 -7.49 -39.97
C GLY A 8 29.19 -7.33 -38.68
N ILE A 9 30.44 -6.86 -38.78
CA ILE A 9 31.29 -6.57 -37.60
C ILE A 9 30.64 -5.50 -36.73
N VAL A 10 30.16 -4.39 -37.31
CA VAL A 10 29.50 -3.32 -36.54
C VAL A 10 28.26 -3.83 -35.81
N ILE A 11 27.40 -4.61 -36.47
CA ILE A 11 26.20 -5.19 -35.84
C ILE A 11 26.59 -6.12 -34.69
N LEU A 12 27.59 -6.99 -34.90
CA LEU A 12 28.07 -7.90 -33.86
C LEU A 12 28.70 -7.15 -32.68
N SER A 13 29.46 -6.09 -32.93
CA SER A 13 30.02 -5.23 -31.88
C SER A 13 28.93 -4.53 -31.08
N LEU A 14 27.90 -3.98 -31.74
CA LEU A 14 26.76 -3.36 -31.06
C LEU A 14 25.98 -4.37 -30.22
N LEU A 15 25.77 -5.58 -30.74
CA LEU A 15 25.13 -6.66 -29.99
C LEU A 15 25.96 -7.08 -28.77
N ALA A 16 27.28 -7.21 -28.93
CA ALA A 16 28.19 -7.55 -27.82
C ALA A 16 28.17 -6.47 -26.73
N ILE A 17 28.21 -5.18 -27.10
CA ILE A 17 28.11 -4.07 -26.16
C ILE A 17 26.75 -4.11 -25.45
N PHE A 18 25.66 -4.32 -26.17
CA PHE A 18 24.32 -4.43 -25.59
C PHE A 18 24.24 -5.56 -24.55
N LEU A 19 24.77 -6.74 -24.88
CA LEU A 19 24.80 -7.89 -23.96
C LEU A 19 25.66 -7.63 -22.73
N ILE A 20 26.79 -6.93 -22.87
CA ILE A 20 27.64 -6.53 -21.74
C ILE A 20 26.88 -5.56 -20.82
N VAL A 21 26.27 -4.51 -21.39
CA VAL A 21 25.50 -3.51 -20.62
C VAL A 21 24.35 -4.18 -19.88
N PHE A 22 23.58 -5.04 -20.57
CA PHE A 22 22.50 -5.79 -19.95
C PHE A 22 22.99 -6.75 -18.85
N GLY A 23 24.10 -7.45 -19.10
CA GLY A 23 24.72 -8.36 -18.13
C GLY A 23 25.20 -7.63 -16.88
N VAL A 24 25.85 -6.47 -17.03
CA VAL A 24 26.30 -5.63 -15.92
C VAL A 24 25.11 -5.09 -15.13
N TYR A 25 24.06 -4.60 -15.81
CA TYR A 25 22.84 -4.14 -15.15
C TYR A 25 22.14 -5.26 -14.37
N PHE A 26 22.03 -6.45 -14.97
CA PHE A 26 21.43 -7.60 -14.30
C PHE A 26 22.25 -8.01 -13.06
N ALA A 27 23.58 -8.04 -13.17
CA ALA A 27 24.47 -8.30 -12.03
C ALA A 27 24.29 -7.24 -10.93
N TYR A 28 24.23 -5.97 -11.29
CA TYR A 28 23.95 -4.86 -10.36
C TYR A 28 22.64 -5.09 -9.60
N MET A 29 21.55 -5.43 -10.31
CA MET A 29 20.25 -5.72 -9.69
C MET A 29 20.31 -6.91 -8.74
N GLN A 30 21.00 -7.99 -9.11
CA GLN A 30 21.16 -9.17 -8.25
C GLN A 30 21.98 -8.85 -6.99
N MET A 31 23.08 -8.10 -7.11
CA MET A 31 23.94 -7.74 -5.98
C MET A 31 23.23 -6.87 -4.94
N HIS A 32 22.28 -6.04 -5.37
CA HIS A 32 21.53 -5.14 -4.49
C HIS A 32 20.19 -5.71 -4.03
N TYR A 33 19.79 -6.88 -4.55
CA TYR A 33 18.54 -7.51 -4.15
C TYR A 33 18.69 -8.26 -2.83
N TYR A 34 17.87 -7.88 -1.85
CA TYR A 34 17.68 -8.63 -0.62
C TYR A 34 16.20 -8.60 -0.23
N ARG A 35 15.81 -9.40 0.75
CA ARG A 35 14.49 -9.31 1.39
C ARG A 35 14.68 -9.12 2.88
N ILE A 36 13.88 -8.26 3.48
CA ILE A 36 13.90 -8.03 4.92
C ILE A 36 13.33 -9.28 5.60
N PRO A 37 14.01 -9.85 6.61
CA PRO A 37 13.54 -11.04 7.33
C PRO A 37 12.12 -10.89 7.90
N ASP A 38 11.43 -12.02 8.06
CA ASP A 38 10.20 -12.08 8.86
C ASP A 38 10.54 -11.83 10.34
N HIS A 39 9.53 -11.46 11.13
CA HIS A 39 9.66 -11.20 12.57
C HIS A 39 10.70 -10.12 12.95
N LYS A 40 11.00 -9.19 12.04
CA LYS A 40 11.93 -8.09 12.34
C LYS A 40 11.29 -7.11 13.34
N SER A 41 11.90 -6.98 14.52
CA SER A 41 11.51 -5.96 15.50
C SER A 41 11.70 -4.55 14.92
N LEU A 42 10.76 -3.67 15.20
CA LEU A 42 10.74 -2.29 14.72
C LEU A 42 10.84 -1.32 15.89
N GLN A 43 11.66 -0.29 15.74
CA GLN A 43 11.80 0.74 16.75
C GLN A 43 10.54 1.63 16.79
N VAL A 44 9.96 1.78 17.98
CA VAL A 44 8.96 2.82 18.25
C VAL A 44 9.70 4.11 18.60
N LYS A 45 9.46 5.18 17.83
CA LYS A 45 10.04 6.51 18.10
C LYS A 45 8.98 7.41 18.70
N ASN A 46 9.36 8.33 19.59
CA ASN A 46 8.46 9.31 20.21
C ASN A 46 7.25 8.67 20.93
N ASN A 47 7.47 7.54 21.61
CA ASN A 47 6.40 6.68 22.14
C ASN A 47 5.67 7.35 23.33
N PRO A 48 4.39 7.75 23.20
CA PRO A 48 3.64 8.33 24.31
C PRO A 48 3.46 7.33 25.45
N LYS A 49 3.23 7.80 26.68
CA LYS A 49 2.98 6.92 27.83
C LYS A 49 1.52 6.52 28.01
N GLN A 50 0.60 7.16 27.28
CA GLN A 50 -0.83 6.95 27.45
C GLN A 50 -1.26 5.58 26.91
N ILE A 51 -1.95 4.78 27.72
CA ILE A 51 -2.53 3.49 27.31
C ILE A 51 -4.01 3.64 26.93
N LEU A 52 -4.56 2.64 26.24
CA LEU A 52 -5.98 2.62 25.90
C LEU A 52 -6.85 2.27 27.11
N GLN A 53 -7.94 3.01 27.29
CA GLN A 53 -9.02 2.70 28.22
C GLN A 53 -10.12 1.90 27.51
N VAL A 54 -10.44 0.71 28.01
CA VAL A 54 -11.56 -0.12 27.51
C VAL A 54 -12.90 0.60 27.74
N GLY A 55 -13.84 0.47 26.82
CA GLY A 55 -15.14 1.16 26.86
C GLY A 55 -15.13 2.61 26.33
N LYS A 56 -13.96 3.23 26.16
CA LYS A 56 -13.83 4.54 25.51
C LYS A 56 -13.82 4.41 23.98
N GLN A 57 -14.36 5.42 23.29
CA GLN A 57 -14.29 5.52 21.82
C GLN A 57 -12.95 6.12 21.36
N TYR A 58 -12.41 5.54 20.30
CA TYR A 58 -11.19 5.95 19.61
C TYR A 58 -11.41 5.93 18.10
N SER A 59 -10.46 6.50 17.38
CA SER A 59 -10.45 6.53 15.93
C SER A 59 -9.14 6.05 15.31
N ALA A 60 -9.25 5.35 14.20
CA ALA A 60 -8.12 5.00 13.34
C ALA A 60 -8.40 5.44 11.91
N ILE A 61 -7.37 5.70 11.13
CA ILE A 61 -7.51 6.04 9.71
C ILE A 61 -6.41 5.34 8.92
N THR A 62 -6.77 4.81 7.74
CA THR A 62 -5.80 4.24 6.79
C THR A 62 -5.80 5.04 5.50
N TYR A 63 -4.61 5.22 4.90
CA TYR A 63 -4.45 5.96 3.65
C TYR A 63 -3.22 5.47 2.86
N ASN A 64 -3.44 4.81 1.72
CA ASN A 64 -2.40 4.63 0.69
C ASN A 64 -2.14 5.98 0.01
N VAL A 65 -0.90 6.48 0.08
CA VAL A 65 -0.56 7.83 -0.40
C VAL A 65 0.09 7.85 -1.78
N GLY A 66 0.15 6.70 -2.47
CA GLY A 66 0.66 6.56 -3.84
C GLY A 66 2.00 7.27 -4.08
N PHE A 67 2.89 7.20 -3.09
CA PHE A 67 4.20 7.89 -3.00
C PHE A 67 4.19 9.39 -3.36
N GLY A 68 3.02 10.03 -3.25
CA GLY A 68 2.79 11.44 -3.58
C GLY A 68 2.68 11.76 -5.07
N ALA A 69 2.68 10.75 -5.96
CA ALA A 69 2.55 10.96 -7.40
C ALA A 69 1.11 10.86 -7.91
N TYR A 70 0.31 9.96 -7.31
CA TYR A 70 -0.96 9.47 -7.83
C TYR A 70 -2.15 10.44 -7.74
N ASN A 71 -1.93 11.74 -7.95
CA ASN A 71 -3.02 12.69 -8.11
C ASN A 71 -3.89 12.36 -9.35
N GLN A 72 -4.98 13.10 -9.54
CA GLN A 72 -5.92 12.89 -10.65
C GLN A 72 -5.27 12.85 -12.04
N LYS A 73 -4.15 13.54 -12.28
CA LYS A 73 -3.51 13.58 -13.60
C LYS A 73 -2.58 12.40 -13.86
N PHE A 74 -2.19 11.69 -12.81
CA PHE A 74 -1.20 10.63 -12.89
C PHE A 74 -1.80 9.33 -13.42
N ASP A 75 -1.02 8.67 -14.28
CA ASP A 75 -1.20 7.29 -14.74
C ASP A 75 0.08 6.51 -14.49
N PHE A 76 -0.02 5.21 -14.21
CA PHE A 76 1.13 4.40 -13.81
C PHE A 76 1.54 3.43 -14.92
N PHE A 77 2.84 3.43 -15.25
CA PHE A 77 3.36 2.65 -16.38
C PHE A 77 3.16 1.13 -16.30
N MET A 78 2.92 0.56 -15.11
CA MET A 78 2.64 -0.87 -14.97
C MET A 78 1.15 -1.21 -15.12
N ASP A 79 0.28 -0.20 -15.11
CA ASP A 79 -1.15 -0.39 -15.22
C ASP A 79 -1.59 -0.33 -16.67
N ALA A 80 -2.34 -1.37 -17.05
CA ALA A 80 -2.98 -1.50 -18.35
C ALA A 80 -4.43 -1.90 -18.17
N GLY A 81 -5.29 -1.37 -19.03
CA GLY A 81 -6.72 -1.57 -19.01
C GLY A 81 -7.30 -1.65 -20.41
N GLU A 82 -8.62 -1.78 -20.46
CA GLU A 82 -9.38 -1.76 -21.69
C GLU A 82 -10.75 -1.15 -21.39
N LEU A 83 -11.18 -0.20 -22.21
CA LEU A 83 -12.53 0.35 -22.18
C LEU A 83 -13.54 -0.67 -22.72
N LYS A 84 -14.82 -0.49 -22.37
CA LYS A 84 -15.95 -1.32 -22.83
C LYS A 84 -16.12 -1.27 -24.35
N ASP A 85 -15.65 -0.22 -25.02
CA ASP A 85 -15.64 -0.07 -26.47
C ASP A 85 -14.46 -0.81 -27.16
N GLY A 86 -13.60 -1.49 -26.38
CA GLY A 86 -12.44 -2.23 -26.88
C GLY A 86 -11.14 -1.43 -26.94
N LYS A 87 -11.15 -0.13 -26.65
CA LYS A 87 -9.94 0.70 -26.64
C LYS A 87 -9.04 0.33 -25.46
N LYS A 88 -7.80 -0.06 -25.75
CA LYS A 88 -6.78 -0.34 -24.73
C LYS A 88 -6.22 0.94 -24.13
N THR A 89 -5.90 0.88 -22.85
CA THR A 89 -5.29 1.95 -22.06
C THR A 89 -4.07 1.43 -21.32
N HIS A 90 -3.09 2.30 -21.11
CA HIS A 90 -1.81 1.96 -20.52
C HIS A 90 -1.18 3.23 -19.97
N GLY A 91 -0.81 3.23 -18.69
CA GLY A 91 -0.13 4.37 -18.09
C GLY A 91 1.28 4.52 -18.64
N THR A 92 1.93 5.65 -18.37
CA THR A 92 3.21 5.98 -19.01
C THR A 92 4.26 6.46 -18.03
N HIS A 93 3.85 6.91 -16.84
CA HIS A 93 4.77 7.52 -15.88
C HIS A 93 5.32 6.51 -14.88
N GLY A 94 6.65 6.48 -14.76
CA GLY A 94 7.39 5.81 -13.71
C GLY A 94 7.71 6.72 -12.52
N THR A 95 7.74 8.04 -12.70
CA THR A 95 8.01 9.01 -11.64
C THR A 95 6.92 10.07 -11.56
N ALA A 96 6.80 10.74 -10.41
CA ALA A 96 5.88 11.87 -10.27
C ALA A 96 6.19 12.97 -11.31
N PHE A 97 5.25 13.89 -11.54
CA PHE A 97 5.49 14.99 -12.49
C PHE A 97 6.63 15.93 -12.10
N SER A 98 6.85 16.11 -10.80
CA SER A 98 7.95 16.92 -10.26
C SER A 98 8.02 16.79 -8.73
N LYS A 99 9.14 17.20 -8.14
CA LYS A 99 9.25 17.37 -6.68
C LYS A 99 8.16 18.27 -6.10
N LYS A 100 7.78 19.33 -6.80
CA LYS A 100 6.71 20.26 -6.37
C LYS A 100 5.35 19.56 -6.32
N ALA A 101 5.05 18.70 -7.29
CA ALA A 101 3.82 17.91 -7.29
C ALA A 101 3.78 16.94 -6.09
N VAL A 102 4.89 16.26 -5.80
CA VAL A 102 5.00 15.34 -4.65
C VAL A 102 4.80 16.08 -3.32
N LEU A 103 5.41 17.25 -3.16
CA LEU A 103 5.21 18.10 -1.97
C LEU A 103 3.75 18.54 -1.84
N ALA A 104 3.13 19.01 -2.93
CA ALA A 104 1.73 19.44 -2.91
C ALA A 104 0.77 18.30 -2.53
N SER A 105 0.94 17.11 -3.10
CA SER A 105 0.17 15.92 -2.72
C SER A 105 0.40 15.55 -1.25
N THR A 106 1.66 15.53 -0.80
CA THR A 106 2.02 15.17 0.58
C THR A 106 1.43 16.17 1.58
N ASP A 107 1.47 17.47 1.29
CA ASP A 107 0.84 18.51 2.11
C ASP A 107 -0.69 18.37 2.14
N GLY A 108 -1.30 18.00 1.02
CA GLY A 108 -2.72 17.69 0.91
C GLY A 108 -3.13 16.50 1.79
N VAL A 109 -2.32 15.43 1.80
CA VAL A 109 -2.48 14.30 2.73
C VAL A 109 -2.35 14.80 4.17
N ILE A 110 -1.29 15.51 4.53
CA ILE A 110 -1.07 16.04 5.90
C ILE A 110 -2.28 16.87 6.38
N LYS A 111 -2.77 17.81 5.57
CA LYS A 111 -3.94 18.62 5.87
C LYS A 111 -5.20 17.79 6.04
N THR A 112 -5.37 16.73 5.24
CA THR A 112 -6.47 15.78 5.38
C THR A 112 -6.38 15.06 6.71
N MET A 113 -5.20 14.54 7.07
CA MET A 113 -4.99 13.81 8.33
C MET A 113 -5.14 14.70 9.57
N HIS A 114 -4.72 15.97 9.51
CA HIS A 114 -4.96 16.94 10.58
C HIS A 114 -6.45 17.17 10.83
N ARG A 115 -7.24 17.34 9.77
CA ARG A 115 -8.70 17.49 9.87
C ARG A 115 -9.37 16.28 10.49
N GLN A 116 -8.85 15.09 10.21
CA GLN A 116 -9.36 13.84 10.79
C GLN A 116 -8.91 13.66 12.25
N ASN A 117 -7.73 14.16 12.63
CA ASN A 117 -7.21 14.13 14.00
C ASN A 117 -7.33 12.76 14.71
N ALA A 118 -7.18 11.67 13.95
CA ALA A 118 -7.39 10.32 14.45
C ALA A 118 -6.44 9.95 15.60
N ASN A 119 -6.77 8.92 16.38
CA ASN A 119 -5.88 8.39 17.42
C ASN A 119 -4.74 7.55 16.85
N PHE A 120 -5.01 6.87 15.73
CA PHE A 120 -4.05 6.08 14.99
C PHE A 120 -4.13 6.44 13.50
N MET A 121 -2.99 6.64 12.85
CA MET A 121 -2.93 6.93 11.42
C MET A 121 -2.00 5.93 10.75
N MET A 122 -2.49 5.22 9.74
CA MET A 122 -1.76 4.16 9.02
C MET A 122 -1.61 4.56 7.57
N PHE A 123 -0.37 4.57 7.08
CA PHE A 123 -0.03 4.96 5.72
C PHE A 123 0.62 3.80 4.98
N GLN A 124 0.27 3.67 3.70
CA GLN A 124 0.87 2.75 2.74
C GLN A 124 1.50 3.56 1.59
N GLU A 125 2.47 2.97 0.88
CA GLU A 125 3.22 3.62 -0.20
C GLU A 125 3.81 4.98 0.19
N ILE A 126 4.30 5.07 1.42
CA ILE A 126 4.94 6.29 1.92
C ILE A 126 6.46 6.18 1.76
N ASP A 127 7.01 7.06 0.93
CA ASP A 127 8.41 6.99 0.52
C ASP A 127 9.32 7.82 1.46
N THR A 128 10.56 7.35 1.63
CA THR A 128 11.60 8.04 2.41
C THR A 128 12.67 8.66 1.52
N HIS A 129 13.03 7.98 0.43
CA HIS A 129 14.10 8.39 -0.47
C HIS A 129 14.06 7.59 -1.79
N SER A 130 13.14 7.93 -2.69
CA SER A 130 13.00 7.23 -3.97
C SER A 130 13.19 8.17 -5.16
N THR A 131 13.61 7.62 -6.29
CA THR A 131 13.70 8.36 -7.56
C THR A 131 12.30 8.78 -8.02
N ARG A 132 11.35 7.84 -8.01
CA ARG A 132 9.93 8.04 -8.39
C ARG A 132 9.22 9.20 -7.70
N ASN A 133 9.69 9.64 -6.53
CA ASN A 133 9.09 10.72 -5.76
C ASN A 133 10.04 11.91 -5.53
N TYR A 134 11.11 12.03 -6.34
CA TYR A 134 12.11 13.11 -6.25
C TYR A 134 12.75 13.23 -4.87
N TYR A 135 12.98 12.08 -4.22
CA TYR A 135 13.64 11.97 -2.92
C TYR A 135 12.95 12.76 -1.80
N VAL A 136 11.64 13.03 -1.94
CA VAL A 136 10.85 13.64 -0.87
C VAL A 136 10.66 12.61 0.24
N ASN A 137 11.11 12.96 1.45
CA ASN A 137 10.95 12.11 2.62
C ASN A 137 9.57 12.34 3.27
N GLN A 138 8.55 11.67 2.75
CA GLN A 138 7.17 11.81 3.20
C GLN A 138 7.01 11.33 4.66
N VAL A 139 7.73 10.28 5.06
CA VAL A 139 7.74 9.79 6.44
C VAL A 139 8.21 10.86 7.42
N ARG A 140 9.29 11.59 7.08
CA ARG A 140 9.78 12.70 7.90
C ARG A 140 8.74 13.82 7.99
N MET A 141 8.15 14.22 6.86
CA MET A 141 7.11 15.26 6.83
C MET A 141 5.90 14.90 7.71
N MET A 142 5.42 13.64 7.65
CA MET A 142 4.33 13.16 8.52
C MET A 142 4.72 13.24 10.00
N LYS A 143 5.92 12.78 10.35
CA LYS A 143 6.39 12.81 11.75
C LYS A 143 6.57 14.23 12.29
N GLU A 144 6.98 15.18 11.45
CA GLU A 144 7.11 16.59 11.81
C GLU A 144 5.73 17.24 12.01
N ALA A 145 4.78 16.95 11.11
CA ALA A 145 3.40 17.41 11.22
C ALA A 145 2.68 16.88 12.48
N PHE A 146 2.96 15.63 12.87
CA PHE A 146 2.38 14.94 14.03
C PHE A 146 3.42 14.68 15.12
N LYS A 147 4.23 15.70 15.46
CA LYS A 147 5.39 15.59 16.37
C LYS A 147 5.11 15.08 17.80
N ARG A 148 3.84 14.98 18.21
CA ARG A 148 3.44 14.44 19.53
C ARG A 148 3.11 12.95 19.49
N ASP A 149 2.99 12.38 18.30
CA ASP A 149 2.57 11.01 18.11
C ASP A 149 3.81 10.10 18.05
N GLY A 150 3.66 8.90 18.61
CA GLY A 150 4.62 7.83 18.41
C GLY A 150 4.59 7.35 16.97
N SER A 151 5.73 6.89 16.45
CA SER A 151 5.84 6.45 15.06
C SER A 151 6.54 5.10 14.94
N VAL A 152 6.02 4.24 14.08
CA VAL A 152 6.62 2.98 13.65
C VAL A 152 6.68 2.98 12.13
N PHE A 153 7.86 2.70 11.57
CA PHE A 153 8.04 2.60 10.12
C PHE A 153 8.64 1.24 9.74
N ALA A 154 8.10 0.61 8.70
CA ALA A 154 8.65 -0.59 8.11
C ALA A 154 8.73 -0.44 6.60
N ASN A 155 9.90 -0.71 6.03
CA ASN A 155 10.03 -0.80 4.59
C ASN A 155 9.29 -2.07 4.07
N ASN A 156 8.47 -1.88 3.04
CA ASN A 156 7.76 -2.95 2.33
C ASN A 156 8.02 -2.90 0.81
N PHE A 157 8.83 -1.96 0.33
CA PHE A 157 9.37 -1.94 -1.01
C PHE A 157 10.71 -1.20 -1.04
N HIS A 158 11.74 -1.95 -1.38
CA HIS A 158 13.06 -1.42 -1.65
C HIS A 158 13.60 -2.09 -2.91
N SER A 159 14.20 -1.29 -3.78
CA SER A 159 14.80 -1.78 -5.01
C SER A 159 15.96 -0.89 -5.40
N ALA A 160 16.92 -1.50 -6.08
CA ALA A 160 17.93 -0.78 -6.83
C ALA A 160 17.29 -0.03 -8.02
N TYR A 161 18.10 0.64 -8.82
CA TYR A 161 17.58 1.50 -9.89
C TYR A 161 16.82 0.71 -10.97
N LEU A 162 15.49 0.85 -11.02
CA LEU A 162 14.65 0.28 -12.07
C LEU A 162 14.65 1.19 -13.31
N PHE A 163 15.31 0.78 -14.39
CA PHE A 163 15.45 1.60 -15.61
C PHE A 163 14.17 1.71 -16.46
N TYR A 164 13.11 0.98 -16.13
CA TYR A 164 11.86 0.95 -16.89
C TYR A 164 10.78 1.78 -16.17
N PRO A 165 9.96 2.56 -16.89
CA PRO A 165 9.95 2.77 -18.34
C PRO A 165 11.16 3.59 -18.82
N ILE A 166 11.67 3.32 -20.03
CA ILE A 166 12.98 3.84 -20.50
C ILE A 166 13.06 5.37 -20.49
N TYR A 167 11.95 6.07 -20.79
CA TYR A 167 11.90 7.52 -20.87
C TYR A 167 11.46 8.21 -19.57
N ASP A 168 11.03 7.45 -18.57
CA ASP A 168 10.70 7.95 -17.23
C ASP A 168 10.99 6.88 -16.16
N PRO A 169 12.26 6.48 -15.96
CA PRO A 169 12.60 5.31 -15.15
C PRO A 169 12.07 5.40 -13.72
N HIS A 170 11.40 4.34 -13.23
CA HIS A 170 10.91 4.29 -11.85
C HIS A 170 12.05 4.49 -10.83
N GLY A 171 13.26 4.08 -11.21
CA GLY A 171 14.50 4.30 -10.50
C GLY A 171 14.58 3.53 -9.19
N SER A 172 15.41 4.02 -8.25
CA SER A 172 15.57 3.40 -6.95
C SER A 172 14.37 3.69 -6.05
N VAL A 173 14.01 2.71 -5.20
CA VAL A 173 12.82 2.83 -4.33
C VAL A 173 13.17 2.55 -2.88
N GLN A 174 12.63 3.38 -1.99
CA GLN A 174 12.58 3.18 -0.54
C GLN A 174 11.19 3.61 -0.04
N SER A 175 10.28 2.64 0.08
CA SER A 175 8.87 2.84 0.47
C SER A 175 8.44 1.87 1.55
N GLY A 176 7.38 2.23 2.26
CA GLY A 176 6.98 1.46 3.42
C GLY A 176 5.57 1.69 3.94
N LEU A 177 5.42 1.20 5.17
CA LEU A 177 4.27 1.35 6.03
C LEU A 177 4.66 2.26 7.20
N LEU A 178 3.94 3.36 7.39
CA LEU A 178 4.09 4.22 8.57
C LEU A 178 2.83 4.12 9.42
N THR A 179 2.99 3.92 10.72
CA THR A 179 1.90 4.11 11.67
C THR A 179 2.28 5.21 12.66
N LEU A 180 1.36 6.15 12.86
CA LEU A 180 1.40 7.16 13.91
C LEU A 180 0.38 6.82 14.99
N SER A 181 0.73 7.03 16.26
CA SER A 181 -0.07 6.67 17.42
C SER A 181 -0.01 7.73 18.50
N LYS A 182 -1.17 8.18 18.98
CA LYS A 182 -1.28 9.01 20.21
C LYS A 182 -1.10 8.20 21.49
N TYR A 183 -1.04 6.87 21.39
CA TYR A 183 -0.97 5.93 22.50
C TYR A 183 0.33 5.14 22.49
N HIS A 184 0.67 4.59 23.66
CA HIS A 184 1.83 3.75 23.87
C HIS A 184 1.80 2.51 22.98
N ILE A 185 2.93 2.16 22.39
CA ILE A 185 3.12 0.90 21.68
C ILE A 185 4.18 0.10 22.44
N ASP A 186 3.80 -1.02 23.06
CA ASP A 186 4.71 -1.88 23.84
C ASP A 186 5.78 -2.50 22.93
N SER A 187 5.35 -3.01 21.79
CA SER A 187 6.23 -3.63 20.80
C SER A 187 5.64 -3.53 19.40
N SER A 188 6.53 -3.58 18.41
CA SER A 188 6.16 -3.59 17.01
C SER A 188 7.04 -4.55 16.21
N VAL A 189 6.41 -5.32 15.31
CA VAL A 189 7.09 -6.34 14.51
C VAL A 189 6.64 -6.25 13.06
N ARG A 190 7.61 -6.23 12.13
CA ARG A 190 7.36 -6.44 10.70
C ARG A 190 7.16 -7.93 10.45
N ARG A 191 6.02 -8.28 9.83
CA ARG A 191 5.73 -9.63 9.35
C ARG A 191 5.80 -9.68 7.83
N LYS A 192 6.68 -10.53 7.29
CA LYS A 192 6.89 -10.67 5.85
C LYS A 192 5.75 -11.48 5.24
N TYR A 193 5.13 -10.96 4.19
CA TYR A 193 4.18 -11.71 3.40
C TYR A 193 4.89 -12.70 2.46
N PRO A 194 4.25 -13.82 2.08
CA PRO A 194 4.66 -14.59 0.92
C PRO A 194 4.72 -13.68 -0.32
N VAL A 195 5.84 -13.72 -1.03
CA VAL A 195 6.17 -12.90 -2.21
C VAL A 195 6.85 -13.79 -3.26
N THR A 196 6.88 -13.35 -4.52
CA THR A 196 7.48 -14.16 -5.60
C THR A 196 9.00 -14.29 -5.42
N SER A 197 9.52 -15.48 -5.73
CA SER A 197 10.96 -15.76 -5.82
C SER A 197 11.45 -15.86 -7.27
N ASN A 198 10.58 -15.59 -8.26
CA ASN A 198 10.93 -15.65 -9.68
C ASN A 198 12.10 -14.69 -10.00
N LEU A 199 13.05 -15.19 -10.79
CA LEU A 199 14.32 -14.51 -11.10
C LEU A 199 14.19 -13.08 -11.64
N ILE A 200 13.11 -12.79 -12.38
CA ILE A 200 12.90 -11.49 -13.03
C ILE A 200 11.84 -10.68 -12.28
N THR A 201 10.66 -11.25 -12.01
CA THR A 201 9.57 -10.48 -11.40
C THR A 201 9.83 -10.10 -9.95
N LYS A 202 10.80 -10.73 -9.27
CA LYS A 202 11.21 -10.34 -7.91
C LYS A 202 11.70 -8.90 -7.79
N PHE A 203 12.22 -8.29 -8.86
CA PHE A 203 12.76 -6.92 -8.83
C PHE A 203 11.69 -5.85 -8.84
N THR A 204 10.53 -6.17 -9.42
CA THR A 204 9.34 -5.30 -9.44
C THR A 204 8.31 -5.71 -8.40
N ASP A 205 8.41 -6.92 -7.82
CA ASP A 205 7.58 -7.34 -6.69
C ASP A 205 8.07 -6.73 -5.37
N LEU A 206 7.16 -6.04 -4.69
CA LEU A 206 7.41 -5.38 -3.42
C LEU A 206 7.80 -6.41 -2.34
N ASP A 207 8.60 -5.99 -1.36
CA ASP A 207 8.91 -6.81 -0.16
C ASP A 207 7.74 -6.74 0.82
N ARG A 208 6.58 -7.20 0.33
CA ARG A 208 5.26 -7.06 0.96
C ARG A 208 5.33 -7.53 2.40
N CYS A 209 4.72 -6.74 3.28
CA CYS A 209 4.67 -7.03 4.71
C CYS A 209 3.43 -6.39 5.34
N PHE A 210 3.20 -6.74 6.59
CA PHE A 210 2.33 -6.00 7.49
C PHE A 210 3.08 -5.73 8.80
N VAL A 211 2.64 -4.72 9.53
CA VAL A 211 3.24 -4.34 10.81
C VAL A 211 2.26 -4.63 11.92
N VAL A 212 2.67 -5.48 12.88
CA VAL A 212 1.89 -5.81 14.07
C VAL A 212 2.37 -4.95 15.23
N MET A 213 1.49 -4.13 15.80
CA MET A 213 1.77 -3.30 16.96
C MET A 213 0.92 -3.75 18.15
N LYS A 214 1.56 -3.92 19.30
CA LYS A 214 0.88 -4.27 20.56
C LYS A 214 0.68 -3.01 21.39
N ILE A 215 -0.58 -2.64 21.62
CA ILE A 215 -0.96 -1.44 22.36
C ILE A 215 -1.65 -1.89 23.65
N PRO A 216 -1.12 -1.54 24.84
CA PRO A 216 -1.69 -1.96 26.11
C PRO A 216 -3.05 -1.30 26.37
N THR A 217 -3.91 -2.02 27.08
CA THR A 217 -5.22 -1.53 27.52
C THR A 217 -5.37 -1.58 29.04
N SER A 218 -6.33 -0.83 29.58
CA SER A 218 -6.65 -0.82 31.02
C SER A 218 -7.26 -2.12 31.57
N HIS A 219 -7.53 -3.11 30.72
CA HIS A 219 -8.11 -4.41 31.11
C HIS A 219 -7.09 -5.56 31.05
N GLY A 220 -5.78 -5.25 31.03
CA GLY A 220 -4.71 -6.27 31.00
C GLY A 220 -4.57 -7.03 29.68
N LYS A 221 -5.48 -6.81 28.71
CA LYS A 221 -5.37 -7.27 27.31
C LYS A 221 -4.74 -6.20 26.42
N GLN A 222 -4.38 -6.56 25.20
CA GLN A 222 -3.78 -5.65 24.23
C GLN A 222 -4.69 -5.42 23.03
N LEU A 223 -4.62 -4.23 22.44
CA LEU A 223 -5.03 -4.00 21.06
C LEU A 223 -3.86 -4.36 20.14
N ILE A 224 -4.10 -5.32 19.26
CA ILE A 224 -3.23 -5.67 18.15
C ILE A 224 -3.68 -4.84 16.95
N LEU A 225 -2.97 -3.74 16.71
CA LEU A 225 -3.19 -2.88 15.56
C LEU A 225 -2.25 -3.33 14.44
N ILE A 226 -2.83 -3.64 13.28
CA ILE A 226 -2.08 -4.11 12.11
C ILE A 226 -2.24 -3.13 10.96
N ASN A 227 -1.12 -2.59 10.48
CA ASN A 227 -1.05 -1.84 9.22
C ASN A 227 -0.61 -2.80 8.10
N THR A 228 -1.43 -2.95 7.06
CA THR A 228 -1.17 -3.89 5.96
C THR A 228 -1.17 -3.23 4.58
N HIS A 229 -0.40 -3.82 3.66
CA HIS A 229 -0.50 -3.55 2.22
C HIS A 229 -0.21 -4.85 1.45
N MET A 230 -1.26 -5.50 0.94
CA MET A 230 -1.18 -6.79 0.25
C MET A 230 -0.73 -6.65 -1.21
N SER A 231 -0.43 -7.77 -1.90
CA SER A 231 -0.03 -7.76 -3.31
C SER A 231 -1.18 -7.40 -4.27
N ALA A 232 -0.95 -6.43 -5.16
CA ALA A 232 -1.85 -6.03 -6.25
C ALA A 232 -1.91 -7.05 -7.41
N TYR A 233 -0.76 -7.45 -7.95
CA TYR A 233 -0.70 -8.35 -9.12
C TYR A 233 -0.37 -9.78 -8.71
N ASP A 234 -1.34 -10.68 -8.90
CA ASP A 234 -1.17 -12.11 -8.61
C ASP A 234 -2.00 -12.94 -9.60
N LYS A 235 -1.38 -13.28 -10.73
CA LYS A 235 -2.02 -14.08 -11.78
C LYS A 235 -2.41 -15.44 -11.21
N GLY A 236 -3.72 -15.67 -11.05
CA GLY A 236 -4.28 -16.89 -10.47
C GLY A 236 -4.50 -16.86 -8.95
N GLY A 237 -4.27 -15.73 -8.27
CA GLY A 237 -4.70 -15.51 -6.87
C GLY A 237 -4.01 -16.35 -5.80
N LYS A 238 -2.90 -17.04 -6.13
CA LYS A 238 -2.19 -17.94 -5.21
C LYS A 238 -1.46 -17.18 -4.10
N MET A 239 -0.76 -16.09 -4.43
CA MET A 239 -0.04 -15.28 -3.45
C MET A 239 -1.00 -14.57 -2.49
N ARG A 240 -2.06 -13.94 -2.99
CA ARG A 240 -3.06 -13.25 -2.16
C ARG A 240 -3.73 -14.20 -1.18
N LYS A 241 -4.07 -15.42 -1.61
CA LYS A 241 -4.60 -16.47 -0.71
C LYS A 241 -3.60 -16.85 0.38
N ALA A 242 -2.32 -17.00 0.04
CA ALA A 242 -1.27 -17.31 1.02
C ALA A 242 -1.04 -16.15 2.01
N GLN A 243 -1.07 -14.91 1.53
CA GLN A 243 -0.98 -13.71 2.35
C GLN A 243 -2.16 -13.59 3.32
N MET A 244 -3.39 -13.81 2.83
CA MET A 244 -4.58 -13.81 3.66
C MET A 244 -4.51 -14.93 4.72
N LYS A 245 -4.08 -16.14 4.35
CA LYS A 245 -3.89 -17.24 5.32
C LYS A 245 -2.91 -16.88 6.44
N LEU A 246 -1.78 -16.23 6.11
CA LEU A 246 -0.81 -15.77 7.11
C LEU A 246 -1.40 -14.68 8.01
N LEU A 247 -2.11 -13.71 7.42
CA LEU A 247 -2.75 -12.64 8.19
C LEU A 247 -3.81 -13.22 9.14
N SER A 248 -4.68 -14.10 8.64
CA SER A 248 -5.70 -14.78 9.43
C SER A 248 -5.11 -15.58 10.58
N SER A 249 -3.99 -16.28 10.40
CA SER A 249 -3.36 -17.04 11.50
C SER A 249 -2.82 -16.15 12.62
N VAL A 250 -2.31 -14.96 12.28
CA VAL A 250 -1.90 -13.96 13.28
C VAL A 250 -3.11 -13.41 14.02
N ILE A 251 -4.18 -13.07 13.29
CA ILE A 251 -5.44 -12.58 13.85
C ILE A 251 -6.06 -13.61 14.81
N GLU A 252 -6.20 -14.86 14.37
CA GLU A 252 -6.77 -15.95 15.18
C GLU A 252 -5.97 -16.18 16.45
N LYS A 253 -4.64 -16.24 16.34
CA LYS A 253 -3.77 -16.44 17.50
C LYS A 253 -3.99 -15.37 18.56
N GLU A 254 -3.98 -14.10 18.16
CA GLU A 254 -4.11 -12.98 19.09
C GLU A 254 -5.54 -12.86 19.64
N TYR A 255 -6.55 -13.06 18.80
CA TYR A 255 -7.94 -13.03 19.23
C TYR A 255 -8.27 -14.16 20.23
N ASN A 256 -7.74 -15.36 20.03
CA ASN A 256 -7.89 -16.48 20.96
C ASN A 256 -7.19 -16.26 22.31
N GLN A 257 -6.22 -15.34 22.39
CA GLN A 257 -5.60 -14.91 23.65
C GLN A 257 -6.44 -13.84 24.38
N GLY A 258 -7.59 -13.45 23.81
CA GLY A 258 -8.48 -12.42 24.33
C GLY A 258 -8.04 -11.00 23.97
N ASN A 259 -7.08 -10.83 23.06
CA ASN A 259 -6.69 -9.51 22.57
C ASN A 259 -7.74 -8.95 21.60
N TYR A 260 -7.75 -7.64 21.45
CA TYR A 260 -8.51 -6.96 20.41
C TYR A 260 -7.67 -6.93 19.15
N VAL A 261 -8.28 -7.11 17.98
CA VAL A 261 -7.56 -7.07 16.71
C VAL A 261 -8.24 -6.08 15.78
N ILE A 262 -7.46 -5.13 15.27
CA ILE A 262 -7.86 -4.20 14.21
C ILE A 262 -6.80 -4.28 13.13
N VAL A 263 -7.19 -4.65 11.91
CA VAL A 263 -6.32 -4.58 10.74
C VAL A 263 -6.87 -3.51 9.81
N GLY A 264 -6.05 -2.53 9.46
CA GLY A 264 -6.39 -1.52 8.47
C GLY A 264 -5.29 -1.37 7.43
N GLY A 265 -5.70 -1.01 6.22
CA GLY A 265 -4.77 -0.92 5.11
C GLY A 265 -5.43 -1.02 3.76
N ASP A 266 -4.55 -1.12 2.76
CA ASP A 266 -4.88 -1.47 1.39
C ASP A 266 -4.80 -2.99 1.23
N PHE A 267 -5.95 -3.61 1.01
CA PHE A 267 -6.03 -5.06 0.83
C PHE A 267 -5.76 -5.48 -0.61
N ASN A 268 -5.70 -4.59 -1.59
CA ASN A 268 -5.63 -4.91 -3.01
C ASN A 268 -6.75 -5.90 -3.47
N HIS A 269 -7.90 -5.84 -2.79
CA HIS A 269 -9.11 -6.58 -3.11
C HIS A 269 -10.32 -5.65 -3.01
N ALA A 270 -11.30 -5.81 -3.89
CA ALA A 270 -12.64 -5.32 -3.64
C ALA A 270 -13.15 -5.94 -2.33
N LEU A 271 -13.49 -5.10 -1.36
CA LEU A 271 -13.91 -5.48 -0.01
C LEU A 271 -15.36 -5.98 0.01
N GLY A 272 -15.62 -7.08 -0.68
CA GLY A 272 -16.95 -7.65 -0.86
C GLY A 272 -17.38 -7.67 -2.33
N ARG A 273 -18.11 -8.73 -2.70
CA ARG A 273 -18.56 -8.95 -4.09
C ARG A 273 -19.48 -7.84 -4.57
N ASP A 274 -20.25 -7.28 -3.65
CA ASP A 274 -21.13 -6.14 -3.88
C ASP A 274 -20.39 -4.95 -4.47
N MET A 275 -19.13 -4.73 -4.10
CA MET A 275 -18.35 -3.55 -4.54
C MET A 275 -17.54 -3.77 -5.83
N LEU A 276 -17.51 -4.99 -6.38
CA LEU A 276 -16.74 -5.28 -7.59
C LEU A 276 -17.29 -4.56 -8.83
N HIS A 277 -18.60 -4.33 -8.88
CA HIS A 277 -19.29 -3.73 -10.03
C HIS A 277 -20.20 -2.56 -9.62
N HIS A 278 -20.00 -2.00 -8.43
CA HIS A 278 -20.95 -1.05 -7.84
C HIS A 278 -20.90 0.35 -8.47
N PHE A 279 -19.70 0.84 -8.77
CA PHE A 279 -19.51 2.20 -9.27
C PHE A 279 -19.66 2.28 -10.78
N ASP A 280 -20.16 3.41 -11.29
CA ASP A 280 -20.19 3.69 -12.72
C ASP A 280 -18.76 3.77 -13.29
N HIS A 281 -18.48 2.99 -14.32
CA HIS A 281 -17.20 3.01 -15.03
C HIS A 281 -17.38 2.64 -16.51
N GLN A 282 -16.43 3.03 -17.35
CA GLN A 282 -16.35 2.63 -18.76
C GLN A 282 -15.21 1.64 -19.04
N GLU A 283 -14.32 1.41 -18.09
CA GLU A 283 -13.32 0.33 -18.17
C GLU A 283 -13.97 -1.06 -18.02
N LYS A 284 -13.31 -2.11 -18.51
CA LYS A 284 -13.57 -3.49 -18.06
C LYS A 284 -13.05 -3.63 -16.63
N VAL A 285 -13.66 -4.50 -15.84
CA VAL A 285 -13.12 -4.80 -14.50
C VAL A 285 -11.69 -5.33 -14.66
N PRO A 286 -10.69 -4.68 -14.07
CA PRO A 286 -9.31 -5.07 -14.29
C PRO A 286 -9.04 -6.48 -13.77
N GLY A 287 -8.36 -7.31 -14.57
CA GLY A 287 -8.10 -8.71 -14.23
C GLY A 287 -7.21 -8.92 -12.98
N TRP A 288 -6.58 -7.86 -12.48
CA TRP A 288 -5.82 -7.88 -11.24
C TRP A 288 -6.69 -7.79 -9.98
N VAL A 289 -7.91 -7.22 -10.09
CA VAL A 289 -8.83 -7.06 -8.95
C VAL A 289 -9.34 -8.43 -8.50
N SER A 290 -9.22 -8.69 -7.21
CA SER A 290 -9.86 -9.84 -6.55
C SER A 290 -10.85 -9.38 -5.50
N VAL A 291 -11.65 -10.30 -4.98
CA VAL A 291 -12.63 -10.00 -3.93
C VAL A 291 -12.15 -10.58 -2.61
N LEU A 292 -12.17 -9.77 -1.55
CA LEU A 292 -12.05 -10.24 -0.18
C LEU A 292 -13.46 -10.55 0.33
N ASP A 293 -13.82 -11.83 0.29
CA ASP A 293 -15.12 -12.29 0.75
C ASP A 293 -15.12 -12.42 2.29
N PRO A 294 -16.20 -12.02 3.00
CA PRO A 294 -16.31 -12.24 4.44
C PRO A 294 -16.04 -13.69 4.89
N MET A 295 -16.34 -14.68 4.04
CA MET A 295 -16.06 -16.09 4.33
C MET A 295 -14.55 -16.42 4.36
N MET A 296 -13.68 -15.54 3.86
CA MET A 296 -12.23 -15.69 3.94
C MET A 296 -11.65 -15.21 5.27
N LEU A 297 -12.45 -14.51 6.08
CA LEU A 297 -12.01 -13.99 7.37
C LEU A 297 -12.09 -15.08 8.45
N PRO A 298 -11.19 -15.03 9.44
CA PRO A 298 -11.21 -15.98 10.53
C PRO A 298 -12.48 -15.85 11.37
N LYS A 299 -12.86 -16.94 12.05
CA LYS A 299 -14.05 -16.94 12.93
C LYS A 299 -13.90 -15.87 14.01
N GLY A 300 -14.94 -15.05 14.17
CA GLY A 300 -14.93 -13.99 15.17
C GLY A 300 -14.28 -12.69 14.70
N VAL A 301 -14.00 -12.55 13.40
CA VAL A 301 -13.57 -11.31 12.76
C VAL A 301 -14.53 -10.93 11.65
N GLU A 302 -14.74 -9.63 11.49
CA GLU A 302 -15.65 -9.09 10.48
C GLU A 302 -15.01 -7.91 9.74
N MET A 303 -15.46 -7.72 8.50
CA MET A 303 -15.13 -6.54 7.72
C MET A 303 -16.06 -5.40 8.09
N VAL A 304 -15.49 -4.24 8.43
CA VAL A 304 -16.27 -3.05 8.77
C VAL A 304 -16.68 -2.36 7.48
N LYS A 305 -17.95 -2.55 7.09
CA LYS A 305 -18.52 -1.85 5.94
C LYS A 305 -18.69 -0.36 6.26
N ALA A 306 -18.01 0.50 5.50
CA ALA A 306 -18.15 1.95 5.66
C ALA A 306 -19.57 2.42 5.32
N LYS A 307 -20.12 3.35 6.10
CA LYS A 307 -21.52 3.81 5.97
C LYS A 307 -21.84 4.40 4.60
N ASN A 308 -20.87 5.06 3.97
CA ASN A 308 -20.99 5.70 2.66
C ASN A 308 -20.26 4.94 1.55
N ARG A 309 -19.95 3.64 1.77
CA ARG A 309 -19.15 2.84 0.83
C ARG A 309 -19.73 2.76 -0.58
N GLU A 310 -21.05 2.92 -0.72
CA GLU A 310 -21.75 2.89 -2.00
C GLU A 310 -21.66 4.22 -2.76
N LYS A 311 -21.20 5.28 -2.10
CA LYS A 311 -21.12 6.64 -2.66
C LYS A 311 -19.68 7.11 -2.85
N VAL A 312 -18.75 6.56 -2.07
CA VAL A 312 -17.34 6.97 -2.07
C VAL A 312 -16.48 5.72 -2.19
N ALA A 313 -15.90 5.50 -3.37
CA ALA A 313 -14.89 4.49 -3.60
C ALA A 313 -13.59 4.83 -2.86
N THR A 314 -12.79 3.81 -2.54
CA THR A 314 -11.50 4.01 -1.85
C THR A 314 -10.30 3.90 -2.76
N VAL A 315 -10.46 3.34 -3.96
CA VAL A 315 -9.39 3.24 -4.97
C VAL A 315 -9.96 3.40 -6.37
N ARG A 316 -9.17 3.96 -7.28
CA ARG A 316 -9.43 3.99 -8.73
C ARG A 316 -8.34 3.23 -9.49
N SER A 317 -8.62 2.81 -10.72
CA SER A 317 -7.59 2.36 -11.65
C SER A 317 -6.66 3.51 -12.08
N THR A 318 -5.45 3.17 -12.52
CA THR A 318 -4.40 4.15 -12.87
C THR A 318 -3.72 3.88 -14.21
N ASP A 319 -4.33 3.08 -15.09
CA ASP A 319 -3.91 2.90 -16.48
C ASP A 319 -4.20 4.12 -17.38
N MET A 320 -4.89 5.13 -16.84
CA MET A 320 -5.07 6.45 -17.44
C MET A 320 -5.30 7.53 -16.36
N PRO A 321 -5.17 8.83 -16.71
CA PRO A 321 -5.55 9.92 -15.81
C PRO A 321 -7.01 9.83 -15.38
N TYR A 322 -7.30 10.26 -14.15
CA TYR A 322 -8.63 10.18 -13.57
C TYR A 322 -9.66 10.95 -14.38
N LYS A 323 -10.71 10.23 -14.77
CA LYS A 323 -11.90 10.70 -15.46
C LYS A 323 -13.11 10.13 -14.71
N PRO A 324 -13.89 10.98 -14.03
CA PRO A 324 -15.09 10.54 -13.32
C PRO A 324 -16.00 9.71 -14.22
N LYS A 325 -16.52 8.59 -13.68
CA LYS A 325 -17.38 7.61 -14.38
C LYS A 325 -16.74 6.86 -15.56
N VAL A 326 -15.44 7.07 -15.82
CA VAL A 326 -14.69 6.34 -16.86
C VAL A 326 -13.79 5.29 -16.21
N ASN A 327 -12.93 5.72 -15.27
CA ASN A 327 -12.05 4.79 -14.54
C ASN A 327 -12.86 3.79 -13.73
N TYR A 328 -12.36 2.56 -13.67
CA TYR A 328 -12.81 1.58 -12.71
C TYR A 328 -12.52 2.07 -11.27
N GLN A 329 -13.47 1.84 -10.39
CA GLN A 329 -13.41 2.23 -8.98
C GLN A 329 -13.98 1.12 -8.11
N THR A 330 -13.42 0.96 -6.91
CA THR A 330 -13.97 0.03 -5.92
C THR A 330 -13.61 0.45 -4.50
N VAL A 331 -14.05 -0.34 -3.52
CA VAL A 331 -13.63 -0.21 -2.13
C VAL A 331 -12.51 -1.22 -1.89
N GLY A 332 -11.25 -0.79 -1.99
CA GLY A 332 -10.03 -1.59 -1.79
C GLY A 332 -9.42 -1.47 -0.38
N ASP A 333 -9.51 -0.28 0.19
CA ASP A 333 -9.04 0.06 1.53
C ASP A 333 -10.14 -0.05 2.58
N GLY A 334 -9.76 -0.39 3.81
CA GLY A 334 -10.70 -0.42 4.92
C GLY A 334 -10.16 -1.08 6.17
N PHE A 335 -11.06 -1.68 6.94
CA PHE A 335 -10.74 -2.33 8.21
C PHE A 335 -11.44 -3.67 8.36
N ILE A 336 -10.74 -4.62 8.96
CA ILE A 336 -11.32 -5.83 9.58
C ILE A 336 -11.06 -5.79 11.08
N VAL A 337 -12.03 -6.22 11.89
CA VAL A 337 -11.97 -6.13 13.35
C VAL A 337 -12.47 -7.42 13.99
N SER A 338 -11.92 -7.76 15.16
CA SER A 338 -12.45 -8.85 15.97
C SER A 338 -13.76 -8.47 16.68
N LYS A 339 -14.62 -9.46 16.99
CA LYS A 339 -15.97 -9.24 17.57
C LYS A 339 -16.00 -8.53 18.92
N ASN A 340 -14.90 -8.55 19.66
CA ASN A 340 -14.71 -7.79 20.90
C ASN A 340 -14.40 -6.29 20.64
N VAL A 341 -14.39 -5.84 19.38
CA VAL A 341 -14.30 -4.44 18.98
C VAL A 341 -15.65 -4.02 18.37
N LYS A 342 -16.30 -3.01 18.95
CA LYS A 342 -17.44 -2.33 18.30
C LYS A 342 -16.88 -1.29 17.35
N ALA A 343 -17.25 -1.32 16.07
CA ALA A 343 -16.69 -0.40 15.08
C ALA A 343 -17.71 0.12 14.06
N THR A 344 -17.47 1.33 13.55
CA THR A 344 -18.13 1.87 12.36
C THR A 344 -17.10 2.59 11.51
N ALA A 345 -17.23 2.54 10.18
CA ALA A 345 -16.31 3.22 9.28
C ALA A 345 -17.01 4.23 8.36
N VAL A 346 -16.24 5.18 7.84
CA VAL A 346 -16.65 6.14 6.82
C VAL A 346 -15.47 6.40 5.86
N ASN A 347 -15.76 6.40 4.57
CA ASN A 347 -14.79 6.75 3.53
C ASN A 347 -14.73 8.28 3.43
N ILE A 348 -13.53 8.84 3.45
CA ILE A 348 -13.28 10.28 3.35
C ILE A 348 -12.99 10.59 1.88
N ASN A 349 -13.86 11.34 1.23
CA ASN A 349 -13.67 11.68 -0.18
C ASN A 349 -12.66 12.83 -0.32
N THR A 350 -11.45 12.54 -0.79
CA THR A 350 -10.45 13.54 -1.20
C THR A 350 -10.50 13.81 -2.70
N ASP A 351 -11.47 13.22 -3.41
CA ASP A 351 -11.64 13.27 -4.86
C ASP A 351 -10.36 12.86 -5.62
N TYR A 352 -9.57 11.96 -5.02
CA TYR A 352 -8.28 11.52 -5.57
C TYR A 352 -7.27 12.65 -5.85
N GLN A 353 -7.40 13.79 -5.16
CA GLN A 353 -6.56 14.97 -5.40
C GLN A 353 -5.09 14.73 -5.05
N TYR A 354 -4.82 13.85 -4.09
CA TYR A 354 -3.47 13.67 -3.52
C TYR A 354 -2.92 12.24 -3.71
N ALA A 355 -3.81 11.29 -3.98
CA ALA A 355 -3.51 9.89 -4.26
C ALA A 355 -4.72 9.30 -5.02
N ASP A 356 -4.52 8.18 -5.69
CA ASP A 356 -5.56 7.35 -6.32
C ASP A 356 -6.41 6.59 -5.30
N HIS A 357 -6.07 6.72 -4.02
CA HIS A 357 -6.86 6.25 -2.91
C HIS A 357 -7.56 7.39 -2.15
N ASN A 358 -8.70 7.06 -1.55
CA ASN A 358 -9.41 7.87 -0.55
C ASN A 358 -9.24 7.22 0.83
N PRO A 359 -8.94 8.00 1.90
CA PRO A 359 -8.74 7.44 3.22
C PRO A 359 -10.03 6.88 3.82
N VAL A 360 -9.87 5.86 4.66
CA VAL A 360 -10.99 5.28 5.43
C VAL A 360 -10.79 5.56 6.90
N ARG A 361 -11.79 6.17 7.54
CA ARG A 361 -11.82 6.42 8.98
C ARG A 361 -12.65 5.35 9.69
N LEU A 362 -12.11 4.81 10.77
CA LEU A 362 -12.74 3.90 11.71
C LEU A 362 -13.00 4.64 13.03
N GLU A 363 -14.21 4.55 13.55
CA GLU A 363 -14.53 4.81 14.96
C GLU A 363 -14.71 3.46 15.66
N PHE A 364 -14.07 3.27 16.82
CA PHE A 364 -14.11 1.99 17.52
C PHE A 364 -14.11 2.11 19.04
N THR A 365 -14.64 1.08 19.70
CA THR A 365 -14.63 0.90 21.15
C THR A 365 -14.27 -0.54 21.47
N LEU A 366 -13.30 -0.72 22.37
CA LEU A 366 -12.90 -2.03 22.88
C LEU A 366 -13.92 -2.47 23.94
N ARG A 367 -14.54 -3.65 23.77
CA ARG A 367 -15.53 -4.20 24.71
C ARG A 367 -14.85 -4.96 25.83
N LYS A 368 -15.47 -5.02 27.02
CA LYS A 368 -14.96 -5.86 28.11
C LYS A 368 -15.02 -7.34 27.74
#